data_AF-A0A4Z2ECE5-F1
#
_entry.id   AF-A0A4Z2ECE5-F1
#
_cell.length_a   1.000
_cell.length_b   1.000
_cell.length_c   1.000
_cell.angle_alpha   90.00
_cell.angle_beta   90.00
_cell.angle_gamma   90.00
#
_symmetry.space_group_name_H-M   'P 1'
#
loop_
_entity.id
_entity.type
_entity.pdbx_description
1 polymer ?
#
loop_
_entity_poly.entity_id
_entity_poly.type
_entity_poly.pdbx_seq_one_letter_code
_entity_poly.pdbx_strand_id
1 'polypeptide(L)' 'MNHDGIGNSCGTKGHETAKLMAAHITANTNPFTWSACSKDYITSFLE' A
#
# COMPACT_ATOMS: atom_id res chain seq x y z
N MET A 1 10.10 4.08 0.52
CA MET A 1 8.81 3.36 0.68
C MET A 1 8.58 2.55 -0.57
N ASN A 2 8.26 1.26 -0.44
CA ASN A 2 7.82 0.49 -1.60
C ASN A 2 6.35 0.80 -1.90
N HIS A 3 5.97 0.81 -3.17
CA HIS A 3 4.57 0.85 -3.55
C HIS A 3 3.84 -0.42 -3.05
N ASP A 4 2.53 -0.31 -2.79
CA ASP A 4 1.68 -1.48 -2.56
C ASP A 4 1.81 -2.43 -3.75
N GLY A 5 2.03 -3.71 -3.46
CA GLY A 5 2.23 -4.78 -4.44
C GLY A 5 3.70 -5.01 -4.82
N ILE A 6 4.64 -4.22 -4.29
CA ILE A 6 6.07 -4.36 -4.54
C ILE A 6 6.80 -4.64 -3.23
N GLY A 7 7.23 -5.88 -3.02
CA GLY A 7 8.04 -6.25 -1.86
C GLY A 7 7.35 -6.06 -0.50
N ASN A 8 6.02 -6.03 -0.46
CA ASN A 8 5.18 -6.05 0.73
C ASN A 8 3.90 -6.85 0.48
N SER A 9 3.11 -7.10 1.53
CA SER A 9 1.90 -7.91 1.44
C SER A 9 0.69 -7.15 0.89
N CYS A 10 0.68 -5.82 0.93
CA CYS A 10 -0.42 -5.00 0.42
C CYS A 10 -0.44 -5.02 -1.11
N GLY A 11 -1.61 -4.83 -1.74
CA GLY A 11 -1.73 -4.76 -3.20
C GLY A 11 -1.50 -6.07 -3.95
N THR A 12 -1.40 -7.19 -3.23
CA THR A 12 -1.26 -8.55 -3.80
C THR A 12 -2.56 -9.34 -3.65
N LYS A 13 -2.74 -10.39 -4.48
CA LYS A 13 -3.95 -11.20 -4.46
C LYS A 13 -4.15 -11.89 -3.10
N GLY A 14 -5.31 -11.72 -2.50
CA GLY A 14 -5.66 -12.32 -1.21
C GLY A 14 -5.29 -11.48 0.02
N HIS A 15 -4.68 -10.31 -0.20
CA HIS A 15 -4.38 -9.34 0.85
C HIS A 15 -5.21 -8.06 0.68
N GLU A 16 -4.98 -7.09 1.57
CA GLU A 16 -5.53 -5.74 1.42
C GLU A 16 -5.26 -5.21 0.00
N THR A 17 -6.29 -4.65 -0.64
CA THR A 17 -6.15 -4.06 -1.96
C THR A 17 -5.16 -2.89 -1.94
N ALA A 18 -4.50 -2.64 -3.06
CA ALA A 18 -3.58 -1.51 -3.17
C ALA A 18 -4.35 -0.20 -2.94
N LYS A 19 -3.72 0.77 -2.26
CA LYS A 19 -4.37 2.03 -1.92
C LYS A 19 -3.60 3.22 -2.48
N LEU A 20 -3.49 4.32 -1.73
CA LEU A 20 -2.84 5.56 -2.17
C LEU A 20 -1.43 5.33 -2.74
N MET A 21 -0.68 4.35 -2.22
CA MET A 21 0.67 4.00 -2.68
C MET A 21 0.69 2.84 -3.68
N ALA A 22 -0.41 2.57 -4.39
CA ALA A 22 -0.44 1.59 -5.46
C ALA A 22 0.59 1.92 -6.56
N ALA A 23 1.25 0.89 -7.10
CA ALA A 23 2.17 1.10 -8.22
C ALA A 23 1.48 1.61 -9.50
N HIS A 24 0.21 1.24 -9.68
CA HIS A 24 -0.67 1.73 -10.75
C HIS A 24 -2.10 1.85 -10.20
N ILE A 25 -2.82 2.92 -10.57
CA ILE A 25 -4.22 3.12 -10.17
C ILE A 25 -5.13 2.27 -11.07
N THR A 26 -5.98 1.47 -10.44
CA THR A 26 -6.97 0.62 -11.11
C THR A 26 -8.36 0.85 -10.50
N ALA A 27 -9.40 0.25 -11.09
CA ALA A 27 -10.76 0.29 -10.53
C ALA A 27 -10.87 -0.31 -9.11
N ASN A 28 -9.94 -1.20 -8.73
CA ASN A 28 -9.92 -1.84 -7.41
C ASN A 28 -9.02 -1.13 -6.39
N THR A 29 -8.34 -0.05 -6.82
CA THR A 29 -7.48 0.75 -5.95
C THR A 29 -8.34 1.69 -5.11
N ASN A 30 -8.02 1.85 -3.82
CA ASN A 30 -8.61 2.92 -3.00
C ASN A 30 -7.64 4.11 -2.94
N PRO A 31 -7.84 5.16 -3.75
CA PRO A 31 -6.83 6.20 -3.94
C PRO A 31 -6.79 7.24 -2.80
N PHE A 32 -7.64 7.13 -1.77
CA PHE A 32 -7.78 8.16 -0.73
C PHE A 32 -7.38 7.69 0.67
N THR A 33 -6.86 6.46 0.81
CA THR A 33 -6.45 5.91 2.10
C THR A 33 -5.08 5.25 2.02
N TRP A 34 -4.35 5.19 3.14
CA TRP A 34 -3.08 4.46 3.21
C TRP A 34 -3.33 2.97 3.53
N SER A 35 -2.53 2.09 2.93
CA SER A 35 -2.48 0.66 3.30
C SER A 35 -1.80 0.45 4.64
N ALA A 36 -2.00 -0.72 5.25
CA ALA A 36 -1.29 -1.10 6.46
C ALA A 36 0.24 -1.01 6.25
N CYS A 37 0.74 -1.57 5.14
CA CYS A 37 2.15 -1.54 4.78
C CYS A 37 2.71 -0.11 4.65
N SER A 38 1.95 0.80 4.05
CA SER A 38 2.35 2.20 3.92
C SER A 38 2.37 2.91 5.28
N LYS A 39 1.39 2.64 6.15
CA LYS A 39 1.34 3.23 7.50
C LYS A 39 2.52 2.77 8.33
N ASP A 40 2.75 1.45 8.41
CA ASP A 40 3.83 0.85 9.18
C ASP A 40 5.19 1.41 8.74
N TYR A 41 5.42 1.51 7.43
CA TYR A 41 6.65 2.09 6.88
C TYR A 41 6.83 3.57 7.24
N ILE A 42 5.77 4.39 7.10
CA ILE A 42 5.85 5.82 7.43
C ILE A 42 6.15 5.99 8.91
N THR A 43 5.46 5.25 9.78
CA THR A 43 5.65 5.37 11.22
C THR A 43 7.01 4.84 11.67
N SER A 44 7.51 3.75 11.10
CA SER A 44 8.85 3.23 11.44
C SER A 44 10.00 4.17 11.05
N PHE A 45 9.77 5.08 10.10
CA PHE A 45 10.75 6.10 9.74
C PHE A 45 10.76 7.28 10.72
N LEU A 46 9.66 7.49 11.45
CA LEU A 46 9.48 8.60 12.38
C LEU A 46 9.82 8.25 13.83
N GLU A 47 10.10 6.96 14.10
CA GLU A 47 10.80 6.49 15.29
C GLU A 47 12.31 6.75 15.18
#